data_AF-A0A3Q1GRF0-F1
#
_entry.id   AF-A0A3Q1GRF0-F1
#
_cell.length_a   1.000
_cell.length_b   1.000
_cell.length_c   1.000
_cell.angle_alpha   90.00
_cell.angle_beta   90.00
_cell.angle_gamma   90.00
#
_symmetry.space_group_name_H-M   'P 1'
#
loop_
_entity.id
_entity.type
_entity.pdbx_description
1 polymer ?
#
loop_
_entity_poly.entity_id
_entity_poly.type
_entity_poly.pdbx_seq_one_letter_code
_entity_poly.pdbx_strand_id
1 'polypeptide(L)'
;MSSSVRNAFLKESFPSGFQWATSTESFKVEGGGWRADGKGFSIWDEFSHTPGRVADDDNGDVACDSYNKLDEDIEVLKKLKVTHYRFSVSWPRVLPDGTNKNINEAGLNYYLRLGYTAWSLMDNFEWASGYAERFGLFFVNRSDPALPRIPKKSASFYNTLINCNGFKDPALGPHECMNPEGEGNIIRVHI
;
A
#
# COMPACT_ATOMS: atom_id res chain seq x y z
N MET A 1 17.20 -30.68 9.85
CA MET A 1 15.92 -30.60 10.59
C MET A 1 15.10 -31.85 10.30
N SER A 2 14.71 -32.62 11.33
CA SER A 2 13.91 -33.84 11.12
C SER A 2 12.46 -33.48 10.71
N SER A 3 11.80 -34.39 10.01
CA SER A 3 10.38 -34.28 9.64
C SER A 3 9.45 -34.12 10.85
N SER A 4 9.84 -34.61 12.05
CA SER A 4 9.01 -34.49 13.25
C SER A 4 8.95 -33.05 13.80
N VAL A 5 10.02 -32.26 13.69
CA VAL A 5 10.03 -30.85 14.10
C VAL A 5 9.20 -29.99 13.15
N ARG A 6 9.27 -30.27 11.84
CA ARG A 6 8.43 -29.60 10.83
C ARG A 6 6.95 -29.90 11.04
N ASN A 7 6.61 -31.13 11.42
CA ASN A 7 5.23 -31.56 11.64
C ASN A 7 4.65 -31.17 13.01
N ALA A 8 5.49 -30.84 14.00
CA ALA A 8 5.03 -30.34 15.30
C ALA A 8 4.38 -28.95 15.18
N PHE A 9 4.92 -28.10 14.31
CA PHE A 9 4.38 -26.76 14.01
C PHE A 9 2.98 -26.80 13.34
N LEU A 10 2.57 -27.95 12.80
CA LEU A 10 1.33 -28.12 12.03
C LEU A 10 0.13 -28.60 12.87
N LYS A 11 0.28 -28.80 14.18
CA LYS A 11 -0.78 -29.33 15.05
C LYS A 11 -1.49 -28.29 15.90
N GLU A 12 -1.10 -27.02 15.80
CA GLU A 12 -1.66 -25.94 16.60
C GLU A 12 -2.55 -25.04 15.75
N SER A 13 -3.63 -24.53 16.35
CA SER A 13 -4.48 -23.51 15.74
C SER A 13 -3.95 -22.12 16.07
N PHE A 14 -4.10 -21.16 15.16
CA PHE A 14 -3.78 -19.77 15.46
C PHE A 14 -4.70 -19.22 16.56
N PRO A 15 -4.25 -18.22 17.34
CA PRO A 15 -5.05 -17.60 18.38
C PRO A 15 -6.41 -17.09 17.85
N SER A 16 -7.41 -17.03 18.74
CA SER A 16 -8.68 -16.41 18.41
C SER A 16 -8.46 -14.95 17.99
N GLY A 17 -9.08 -14.54 16.87
CA GLY A 17 -8.92 -13.20 16.31
C GLY A 17 -7.70 -13.02 15.40
N PHE A 18 -6.91 -14.08 15.13
CA PHE A 18 -5.81 -14.02 14.19
C PHE A 18 -6.27 -13.55 12.81
N GLN A 19 -5.58 -12.56 12.25
CA GLN A 19 -5.95 -11.93 10.99
C GLN A 19 -5.28 -12.63 9.80
N TRP A 20 -6.10 -13.12 8.88
CA TRP A 20 -5.62 -13.71 7.63
C TRP A 20 -5.78 -12.69 6.51
N ALA A 21 -4.71 -12.45 5.77
CA ALA A 21 -4.68 -11.46 4.71
C ALA A 21 -4.01 -11.99 3.44
N THR A 22 -4.40 -11.43 2.30
CA THR A 22 -3.62 -11.50 1.06
C THR A 22 -3.20 -10.10 0.64
N SER A 23 -2.20 -9.99 -0.24
CA SER A 23 -1.65 -8.70 -0.67
C SER A 23 -1.34 -8.63 -2.15
N THR A 24 -1.50 -7.44 -2.72
CA THR A 24 -1.13 -7.11 -4.11
C THR A 24 -0.45 -5.75 -4.19
N GLU A 25 0.09 -5.43 -5.36
CA GLU A 25 0.69 -4.14 -5.66
C GLU A 25 0.06 -3.57 -6.93
N SER A 26 -0.29 -2.28 -6.92
CA SER A 26 -1.05 -1.61 -7.97
C SER A 26 -0.52 -1.88 -9.38
N PHE A 27 0.75 -1.61 -9.66
CA PHE A 27 1.33 -1.79 -10.99
C PHE A 27 1.30 -3.26 -11.47
N LYS A 28 1.34 -4.22 -10.54
CA LYS A 28 1.40 -5.66 -10.87
C LYS A 28 0.04 -6.26 -11.21
N VAL A 29 -1.05 -5.67 -10.73
CA VAL A 29 -2.39 -6.29 -10.86
C VAL A 29 -3.43 -5.39 -11.51
N GLU A 30 -3.36 -4.06 -11.32
CA GLU A 30 -4.42 -3.16 -11.78
C GLU A 30 -4.59 -3.24 -13.29
N GLY A 31 -3.52 -2.97 -14.04
CA GLY A 31 -3.54 -2.81 -15.49
C GLY A 31 -4.84 -2.16 -15.99
N GLY A 32 -5.36 -2.58 -17.14
CA GLY A 32 -6.69 -2.22 -17.66
C GLY A 32 -6.97 -0.73 -17.90
N GLY A 33 -6.00 0.13 -17.56
CA GLY A 33 -6.23 1.53 -17.31
C GLY A 33 -4.95 2.31 -17.03
N TRP A 34 -3.83 1.88 -17.64
CA TRP A 34 -2.55 2.58 -17.50
C TRP A 34 -2.59 4.03 -18.01
N ARG A 35 -3.51 4.31 -18.95
CA ARG A 35 -3.93 5.65 -19.44
C ARG A 35 -5.42 5.96 -19.27
N ALA A 36 -6.20 5.04 -18.68
CA ALA A 36 -7.62 5.29 -18.47
C ALA A 36 -7.84 6.33 -17.38
N ASP A 37 -8.97 7.02 -17.49
CA ASP A 37 -9.51 7.91 -16.46
C ASP A 37 -8.50 8.90 -15.90
N GLY A 38 -7.60 9.41 -16.74
CA GLY A 38 -6.63 10.44 -16.37
C GLY A 38 -5.47 9.97 -15.50
N LYS A 39 -5.20 8.65 -15.39
CA LYS A 39 -3.96 8.18 -14.74
C LYS A 39 -2.72 8.77 -15.44
N GLY A 40 -1.81 9.31 -14.63
CA GLY A 40 -0.50 9.80 -15.05
C GLY A 40 0.50 8.69 -15.40
N PHE A 41 1.58 9.08 -16.05
CA PHE A 41 2.68 8.18 -16.40
C PHE A 41 3.59 7.93 -15.19
N SER A 42 3.91 6.67 -14.92
CA SER A 42 4.78 6.25 -13.82
C SER A 42 6.16 5.84 -14.30
N ILE A 43 7.13 5.79 -13.38
CA ILE A 43 8.47 5.25 -13.67
C ILE A 43 8.44 3.78 -14.12
N TRP A 44 7.43 3.02 -13.68
CA TRP A 44 7.27 1.62 -14.07
C TRP A 44 6.65 1.47 -15.46
N ASP A 45 5.81 2.43 -15.86
CA ASP A 45 5.35 2.52 -17.25
C ASP A 45 6.57 2.77 -18.16
N GLU A 46 7.45 3.71 -17.81
CA GLU A 46 8.69 3.97 -18.57
C GLU A 46 9.60 2.74 -18.66
N PHE A 47 9.87 2.11 -17.51
CA PHE A 47 10.77 0.97 -17.41
C PHE A 47 10.27 -0.21 -18.24
N SER A 48 8.98 -0.57 -18.11
CA SER A 48 8.42 -1.74 -18.80
C SER A 48 8.24 -1.54 -20.29
N HIS A 49 8.03 -0.30 -20.75
CA HIS A 49 7.98 0.01 -22.19
C HIS A 49 9.37 0.14 -22.84
N THR A 50 10.46 0.05 -22.07
CA THR A 50 11.81 0.12 -22.61
C THR A 50 12.24 -1.27 -23.13
N PRO A 51 12.55 -1.43 -24.44
CA PRO A 51 12.87 -2.73 -25.01
C PRO A 51 14.02 -3.45 -24.29
N GLY A 52 13.85 -4.75 -24.05
CA GLY A 52 14.84 -5.62 -23.41
C GLY A 52 15.04 -5.40 -21.90
N ARG A 53 14.21 -4.58 -21.24
CA ARG A 53 14.22 -4.41 -19.78
C ARG A 53 13.34 -5.42 -19.05
N VAL A 54 12.34 -5.96 -19.73
CA VAL A 54 11.43 -6.99 -19.22
C VAL A 54 11.51 -8.21 -20.15
N ALA A 55 11.35 -9.40 -19.59
CA ALA A 55 11.30 -10.62 -20.38
C ALA A 55 10.15 -10.53 -21.40
N ASP A 56 10.40 -11.01 -22.62
CA ASP A 56 9.42 -11.02 -23.73
C ASP A 56 8.82 -9.64 -24.08
N ASP A 57 9.46 -8.55 -23.63
CA ASP A 57 8.95 -7.17 -23.73
C ASP A 57 7.54 -7.00 -23.11
N ASP A 58 7.22 -7.80 -22.09
CA ASP A 58 5.99 -7.68 -21.31
C ASP A 58 5.89 -6.33 -20.58
N ASN A 59 4.66 -5.87 -20.34
CA ASN A 59 4.38 -4.64 -19.61
C ASN A 59 3.15 -4.73 -18.70
N GLY A 60 2.96 -3.70 -17.88
CA GLY A 60 1.88 -3.60 -16.91
C GLY A 60 0.55 -3.05 -17.46
N ASP A 61 0.41 -2.87 -18.77
CA ASP A 61 -0.74 -2.15 -19.35
C ASP A 61 -2.07 -2.84 -19.07
N VAL A 62 -2.08 -4.17 -19.19
CA VAL A 62 -3.26 -5.03 -18.93
C VAL A 62 -3.12 -5.75 -17.58
N ALA A 63 -1.94 -6.27 -17.25
CA ALA A 63 -1.69 -7.01 -16.00
C ALA A 63 -2.78 -8.06 -15.69
N CYS A 64 -3.40 -7.99 -14.50
CA CYS A 64 -4.55 -8.83 -14.13
C CYS A 64 -5.90 -8.13 -14.39
N ASP A 65 -5.89 -6.91 -14.92
CA ASP A 65 -7.07 -6.09 -15.22
C ASP A 65 -7.97 -5.84 -13.98
N SER A 66 -7.38 -5.86 -12.77
CA SER A 66 -8.09 -5.61 -11.51
C SER A 66 -8.76 -4.23 -11.48
N TYR A 67 -8.28 -3.26 -12.27
CA TYR A 67 -8.93 -1.94 -12.36
C TYR A 67 -10.38 -2.05 -12.85
N ASN A 68 -10.61 -2.89 -13.87
CA ASN A 68 -11.94 -3.09 -14.45
C ASN A 68 -12.68 -4.29 -13.81
N LYS A 69 -11.95 -5.20 -13.16
CA LYS A 69 -12.46 -6.47 -12.60
C LYS A 69 -12.54 -6.50 -11.08
N LEU A 70 -12.56 -5.33 -10.44
CA LEU A 70 -12.50 -5.25 -8.99
C LEU A 70 -13.59 -6.06 -8.28
N ASP A 71 -14.80 -6.09 -8.83
CA ASP A 71 -15.90 -6.86 -8.25
C ASP A 71 -15.63 -8.38 -8.29
N GLU A 72 -14.96 -8.88 -9.34
CA GLU A 72 -14.54 -10.28 -9.42
C GLU A 72 -13.49 -10.60 -8.34
N ASP A 73 -12.51 -9.72 -8.16
CA ASP A 73 -11.45 -9.87 -7.15
C ASP A 73 -12.02 -9.88 -5.72
N ILE A 74 -12.99 -9.00 -5.44
CA ILE A 74 -13.70 -8.96 -4.16
C ILE A 74 -14.42 -10.29 -3.89
N GLU A 75 -15.05 -10.88 -4.89
CA GLU A 75 -15.72 -12.18 -4.74
C GLU A 75 -14.73 -13.33 -4.47
N VAL A 76 -13.52 -13.28 -5.07
CA VAL A 76 -12.45 -14.23 -4.76
C VAL A 76 -11.96 -14.08 -3.32
N LEU A 77 -11.76 -12.84 -2.85
CA LEU A 77 -11.37 -12.57 -1.46
C LEU A 77 -12.40 -13.10 -0.46
N LYS A 78 -13.70 -12.89 -0.73
CA LYS A 78 -14.79 -13.43 0.09
C LYS A 78 -14.78 -14.97 0.13
N LYS A 79 -14.56 -15.63 -1.02
CA LYS A 79 -14.46 -17.09 -1.10
C LYS A 79 -13.27 -17.64 -0.32
N LEU A 80 -12.14 -16.92 -0.33
CA LEU A 80 -10.96 -17.26 0.47
C LEU A 80 -11.16 -17.05 1.97
N LYS A 81 -12.16 -16.27 2.38
CA LYS A 81 -12.48 -15.95 3.78
C LYS A 81 -11.32 -15.25 4.51
N VAL A 82 -10.53 -14.47 3.79
CA VAL A 82 -9.55 -13.57 4.40
C VAL A 82 -10.27 -12.46 5.16
N THR A 83 -9.68 -11.99 6.25
CA THR A 83 -10.23 -10.89 7.03
C THR A 83 -9.75 -9.53 6.52
N HIS A 84 -8.61 -9.50 5.82
CA HIS A 84 -8.01 -8.28 5.31
C HIS A 84 -7.49 -8.46 3.88
N TYR A 85 -7.53 -7.38 3.12
CA TYR A 85 -6.87 -7.27 1.82
C TYR A 85 -5.98 -6.05 1.83
N ARG A 86 -4.69 -6.25 1.58
CA ARG A 86 -3.70 -5.18 1.54
C ARG A 86 -3.29 -4.92 0.11
N PHE A 87 -3.38 -3.68 -0.34
CA PHE A 87 -2.95 -3.29 -1.69
C PHE A 87 -2.20 -1.97 -1.62
N SER A 88 -1.32 -1.71 -2.58
CA SER A 88 -0.70 -0.39 -2.75
C SER A 88 -1.57 0.51 -3.63
N VAL A 89 -1.48 1.81 -3.39
CA VAL A 89 -2.14 2.83 -4.23
C VAL A 89 -1.20 3.24 -5.36
N SER A 90 -1.69 3.29 -6.60
CA SER A 90 -0.99 3.93 -7.71
C SER A 90 -1.03 5.45 -7.55
N TRP A 91 0.07 6.04 -7.10
CA TRP A 91 0.22 7.50 -6.97
C TRP A 91 -0.14 8.27 -8.24
N PRO A 92 0.36 7.92 -9.45
CA PRO A 92 -0.02 8.64 -10.65
C PRO A 92 -1.48 8.41 -11.05
N ARG A 93 -2.16 7.41 -10.50
CA ARG A 93 -3.61 7.28 -10.67
C ARG A 93 -4.38 8.28 -9.81
N VAL A 94 -3.90 8.61 -8.61
CA VAL A 94 -4.56 9.55 -7.69
C VAL A 94 -4.11 11.00 -7.93
N LEU A 95 -2.82 11.20 -8.18
CA LEU A 95 -2.16 12.48 -8.40
C LEU A 95 -1.34 12.39 -9.70
N PRO A 96 -1.97 12.58 -10.88
CA PRO A 96 -1.35 12.33 -12.18
C PRO A 96 -0.08 13.14 -12.46
N ASP A 97 0.05 14.34 -11.89
CA ASP A 97 1.23 15.20 -11.99
C ASP A 97 2.14 15.12 -10.76
N GLY A 98 1.84 14.22 -9.82
CA GLY A 98 2.57 14.05 -8.57
C GLY A 98 2.27 15.13 -7.51
N THR A 99 1.40 16.10 -7.78
CA THR A 99 1.05 17.19 -6.86
C THR A 99 -0.41 17.10 -6.41
N ASN A 100 -0.75 17.76 -5.30
CA ASN A 100 -2.14 17.84 -4.80
C ASN A 100 -3.00 18.88 -5.54
N LYS A 101 -2.50 19.48 -6.62
CA LYS A 101 -3.25 20.49 -7.39
C LYS A 101 -4.32 19.86 -8.26
N ASN A 102 -4.06 18.65 -8.76
CA ASN A 102 -4.93 17.92 -9.67
C ASN A 102 -5.15 16.51 -9.13
N ILE A 103 -6.22 16.33 -8.34
CA ILE A 103 -6.61 15.02 -7.82
C ILE A 103 -7.52 14.35 -8.85
N ASN A 104 -7.18 13.12 -9.23
CA ASN A 104 -8.01 12.31 -10.10
C ASN A 104 -9.10 11.59 -9.29
N GLU A 105 -10.33 12.10 -9.36
CA GLU A 105 -11.48 11.56 -8.62
C GLU A 105 -11.83 10.13 -9.02
N ALA A 106 -11.73 9.76 -10.30
CA ALA A 106 -12.00 8.40 -10.75
C ALA A 106 -10.98 7.42 -10.16
N GLY A 107 -9.71 7.82 -10.14
CA GLY A 107 -8.64 7.09 -9.46
C GLY A 107 -8.88 6.93 -7.97
N LEU A 108 -9.31 8.01 -7.28
CA LEU A 108 -9.63 7.97 -5.86
C LEU A 108 -10.82 7.06 -5.56
N ASN A 109 -11.90 7.16 -6.35
CA ASN A 109 -13.11 6.36 -6.19
C ASN A 109 -12.86 4.85 -6.35
N TYR A 110 -11.93 4.46 -7.22
CA TYR A 110 -11.48 3.08 -7.32
C TYR A 110 -10.93 2.57 -5.98
N TYR A 111 -10.03 3.33 -5.33
CA TYR A 111 -9.46 2.92 -4.05
C TYR A 111 -10.41 3.08 -2.88
N LEU A 112 -11.38 4.00 -2.89
CA LEU A 112 -12.37 4.12 -1.81
C LEU A 112 -13.22 2.86 -1.63
N ARG A 113 -13.32 2.02 -2.66
CA ARG A 113 -13.99 0.71 -2.59
C ARG A 113 -13.15 -0.35 -1.86
N LEU A 114 -11.89 -0.06 -1.57
CA LEU A 114 -10.91 -0.99 -1.02
C LEU A 114 -10.25 -0.36 0.22
N GLY A 115 -10.09 -1.12 1.31
CA GLY A 115 -9.54 -0.56 2.55
C GLY A 115 -8.11 -0.02 2.39
N TYR A 116 -7.86 1.25 2.74
CA TYR A 116 -6.56 1.87 2.51
C TYR A 116 -5.43 1.24 3.33
N THR A 117 -4.30 0.91 2.68
CA THR A 117 -3.07 0.50 3.36
C THR A 117 -1.85 1.26 2.84
N ALA A 118 -0.99 1.74 3.73
CA ALA A 118 0.25 2.40 3.34
C ALA A 118 1.32 1.36 2.93
N TRP A 119 1.84 1.48 1.71
CA TRP A 119 3.10 0.86 1.31
C TRP A 119 4.20 1.94 1.37
N SER A 120 5.25 1.81 2.17
CA SER A 120 5.58 0.76 3.15
C SER A 120 5.79 1.36 4.55
N LEU A 121 5.83 0.52 5.59
CA LEU A 121 6.16 1.01 6.94
C LEU A 121 7.60 1.58 6.99
N MET A 122 8.54 0.96 6.28
CA MET A 122 9.96 1.29 6.33
C MET A 122 10.53 1.42 4.92
N ASP A 123 11.50 2.32 4.76
CA ASP A 123 12.36 2.32 3.57
C ASP A 123 12.98 0.94 3.35
N ASN A 124 12.74 0.37 2.17
CA ASN A 124 13.12 -0.99 1.82
C ASN A 124 14.13 -0.99 0.66
N PHE A 125 14.70 -2.16 0.40
CA PHE A 125 15.63 -2.37 -0.70
C PHE A 125 14.89 -2.38 -2.03
N GLU A 126 15.36 -1.56 -2.97
CA GLU A 126 14.77 -1.35 -4.29
C GLU A 126 15.76 -1.78 -5.38
N TRP A 127 15.85 -3.09 -5.64
CA TRP A 127 16.60 -3.72 -6.72
C TRP A 127 17.91 -2.98 -7.13
N ALA A 128 17.93 -2.36 -8.31
CA ALA A 128 19.09 -1.67 -8.87
C ALA A 128 19.49 -0.40 -8.11
N SER A 129 18.56 0.21 -7.36
CA SER A 129 18.74 1.45 -6.60
C SER A 129 19.15 1.20 -5.13
N GLY A 130 19.14 -0.04 -4.67
CA GLY A 130 19.51 -0.39 -3.30
C GLY A 130 18.64 0.32 -2.26
N TYR A 131 19.24 1.10 -1.35
CA TYR A 131 18.52 1.87 -0.32
C TYR A 131 18.52 3.38 -0.59
N ALA A 132 18.80 3.79 -1.83
CA ALA A 132 18.82 5.21 -2.19
C ALA A 132 17.39 5.78 -2.18
N GLU A 133 16.42 5.00 -2.67
CA GLU A 133 15.02 5.34 -2.66
C GLU A 133 14.39 5.21 -1.27
N ARG A 134 13.48 6.13 -0.94
CA ARG A 134 12.94 6.29 0.43
C ARG A 134 11.43 6.42 0.47
N PHE A 135 10.73 5.36 0.10
CA PHE A 135 9.27 5.34 -0.02
C PHE A 135 8.51 5.06 1.29
N GLY A 136 9.15 4.56 2.34
CA GLY A 136 8.48 4.16 3.58
C GLY A 136 8.08 5.33 4.49
N LEU A 137 7.15 5.07 5.41
CA LEU A 137 6.76 6.03 6.46
C LEU A 137 7.91 6.32 7.44
N PHE A 138 8.80 5.34 7.64
CA PHE A 138 9.98 5.46 8.48
C PHE A 138 11.25 5.32 7.65
N PHE A 139 12.21 6.20 7.91
CA PHE A 139 13.58 6.07 7.46
C PHE A 139 14.38 5.20 8.43
N VAL A 140 15.24 4.32 7.92
CA VAL A 140 16.17 3.53 8.73
C VAL A 140 17.57 4.11 8.57
N ASN A 141 18.17 4.61 9.65
CA ASN A 141 19.55 5.07 9.61
C ASN A 141 20.49 3.86 9.57
N ARG A 142 21.01 3.55 8.37
CA ARG A 142 21.92 2.42 8.17
C ARG A 142 23.39 2.75 8.47
N SER A 143 23.72 4.02 8.72
CA SER A 143 25.05 4.42 9.19
C SER A 143 25.27 4.09 10.66
N ASP A 144 24.20 3.87 11.41
CA ASP A 144 24.21 3.43 12.79
C ASP A 144 23.93 1.91 12.85
N PRO A 145 24.80 1.08 13.47
CA PRO A 145 24.57 -0.36 13.60
C PRO A 145 23.30 -0.72 14.38
N ALA A 146 22.75 0.17 15.21
CA ALA A 146 21.48 -0.03 15.90
C ALA A 146 20.26 0.09 14.97
N LEU A 147 20.44 0.58 13.73
CA LEU A 147 19.39 0.76 12.73
C LEU A 147 18.17 1.52 13.28
N PRO A 148 18.30 2.72 13.89
CA PRO A 148 17.17 3.40 14.46
C PRO A 148 16.13 3.76 13.38
N ARG A 149 14.84 3.61 13.71
CA ARG A 149 13.70 3.93 12.85
C ARG A 149 13.26 5.35 13.15
N ILE A 150 13.36 6.22 12.16
CA ILE A 150 13.08 7.66 12.29
C ILE A 150 11.80 7.96 11.51
N PRO A 151 10.72 8.44 12.17
CA PRO A 151 9.48 8.75 11.48
C PRO A 151 9.68 9.92 10.51
N LYS A 152 9.10 9.81 9.31
CA LYS A 152 8.99 10.93 8.37
C LYS A 152 7.69 11.69 8.62
N LYS A 153 7.56 12.88 8.03
CA LYS A 153 6.32 13.67 8.09
C LYS A 153 5.08 12.88 7.63
N SER A 154 5.26 11.99 6.66
CA SER A 154 4.20 11.09 6.18
C SER A 154 3.67 10.14 7.26
N ALA A 155 4.48 9.75 8.25
CA ALA A 155 4.01 8.93 9.37
C ALA A 155 3.01 9.69 10.26
N SER A 156 3.28 10.96 10.55
CA SER A 156 2.34 11.81 11.30
C SER A 156 1.05 12.06 10.52
N PHE A 157 1.15 12.30 9.21
CA PHE A 157 -0.03 12.45 8.35
C PHE A 157 -0.88 11.18 8.30
N TYR A 158 -0.24 10.01 8.16
CA TYR A 158 -0.93 8.73 8.17
C TYR A 158 -1.60 8.43 9.52
N ASN A 159 -0.97 8.82 10.63
CA ASN A 159 -1.60 8.75 11.96
C ASN A 159 -2.88 9.59 12.04
N THR A 160 -2.85 10.82 11.51
CA THR A 160 -4.06 11.67 11.43
C THR A 160 -5.14 11.01 10.58
N LEU A 161 -4.79 10.44 9.41
CA LEU A 161 -5.74 9.72 8.57
C LEU A 161 -6.44 8.58 9.31
N ILE A 162 -5.66 7.78 10.06
CA ILE A 162 -6.19 6.69 10.89
C ILE A 162 -7.14 7.24 11.96
N ASN A 163 -6.71 8.24 12.73
CA ASN A 163 -7.51 8.82 13.81
C ASN A 163 -8.81 9.47 13.30
N CYS A 164 -8.74 10.06 12.11
CA CYS A 164 -9.86 10.73 11.48
C CYS A 164 -10.74 9.80 10.63
N ASN A 165 -10.35 8.52 10.49
CA ASN A 165 -10.93 7.52 9.62
C ASN A 165 -11.18 8.04 8.18
N GLY A 166 -10.20 8.77 7.63
CA GLY A 166 -10.28 9.31 6.27
C GLY A 166 -9.63 10.67 6.07
N PHE A 167 -9.60 11.10 4.80
CA PHE A 167 -9.15 12.42 4.40
C PHE A 167 -10.16 13.48 4.84
N LYS A 168 -9.68 14.58 5.41
CA LYS A 168 -10.54 15.70 5.82
C LYS A 168 -10.37 16.83 4.82
N ASP A 169 -11.49 17.43 4.45
CA ASP A 169 -11.51 18.57 3.54
C ASP A 169 -10.84 19.78 4.21
N PRO A 170 -9.73 20.31 3.64
CA PRO A 170 -9.06 21.49 4.17
C PRO A 170 -9.97 22.73 4.24
N ALA A 171 -11.03 22.79 3.43
CA ALA A 171 -11.98 23.90 3.41
C ALA A 171 -12.91 23.92 4.64
N LEU A 172 -13.07 22.78 5.33
CA LEU A 172 -13.91 22.65 6.52
C LEU A 172 -13.20 23.07 7.82
N GLY A 173 -11.93 23.49 7.74
CA GLY A 173 -11.12 23.87 8.89
C GLY A 173 -10.61 22.66 9.70
N PRO A 174 -9.88 22.92 10.81
CA PRO A 174 -9.32 21.85 11.64
C PRO A 174 -10.43 21.03 12.31
N HIS A 175 -10.45 19.72 12.04
CA HIS A 175 -11.38 18.78 12.66
C HIS A 175 -10.84 18.29 14.01
N GLU A 176 -11.72 18.03 14.99
CA GLU A 176 -11.35 17.59 16.35
C GLU A 176 -10.37 16.41 16.38
N CYS A 177 -10.57 15.38 15.55
CA CYS A 177 -9.64 14.25 15.35
C CYS A 177 -8.21 14.62 14.89
N MET A 178 -7.95 15.87 14.46
CA MET A 178 -6.62 16.35 14.09
C MET A 178 -5.78 16.85 15.27
N ASN A 179 -6.40 17.12 16.43
CA ASN A 179 -5.72 17.55 17.65
C ASN A 179 -5.80 16.45 18.72
N PRO A 180 -4.83 15.53 18.80
CA PRO A 180 -4.77 14.51 19.84
C PRO A 180 -4.24 15.08 21.16
N GLU A 181 -4.68 16.27 21.58
CA GLU A 181 -4.41 16.75 22.94
C GLU A 181 -5.28 15.97 23.92
N GLY A 182 -4.74 14.83 24.36
CA GLY A 182 -5.32 14.00 25.39
C GLY A 182 -4.56 12.68 25.51
N GLU A 183 -3.84 12.52 26.63
CA GLU A 183 -3.41 11.19 27.08
C GLU A 183 -4.63 10.25 27.09
N GLY A 184 -4.59 9.15 26.33
CA GLY A 184 -5.65 8.15 26.42
C GLY A 184 -6.01 7.44 25.12
N ASN A 185 -5.04 6.79 24.48
CA ASN A 185 -5.11 5.36 24.15
C ASN A 185 -3.86 5.02 23.36
N ILE A 186 -2.93 4.35 24.06
CA ILE A 186 -1.95 3.47 23.44
C ILE A 186 -2.70 2.70 22.36
N ILE A 187 -2.30 2.86 21.09
CA ILE A 187 -2.75 1.95 20.03
C ILE A 187 -2.30 0.58 20.49
N ARG A 188 -3.24 -0.19 21.04
CA ARG A 188 -3.06 -1.61 21.29
C ARG A 188 -3.04 -2.26 19.92
N VAL A 189 -1.86 -2.26 19.29
CA VAL A 189 -1.57 -3.17 18.19
C VAL A 189 -1.61 -4.56 18.83
N HIS A 190 -2.77 -5.21 18.78
CA HIS A 190 -2.82 -6.65 18.98
C HIS A 190 -2.32 -7.25 17.66
N ILE A 191 -1.04 -7.64 17.70
CA ILE A 191 -0.35 -8.40 16.66
C ILE A 191 -0.97 -9.80 16.58
#